data_AF-A0A7I8MKD4-F1
#
_entry.id   AF-A0A7I8MKD4-F1
#
_cell.length_a   1.000
_cell.length_b   1.000
_cell.length_c   1.000
_cell.angle_alpha   90.00
_cell.angle_beta   90.00
_cell.angle_gamma   90.00
#
_symmetry.space_group_name_H-M   'P 1'
#
loop_
_entity.id
_entity.type
_entity.pdbx_description
1 polymer ?
#
loop_
_entity_poly.entity_id
_entity_poly.type
_entity_poly.pdbx_seq_one_letter_code
_entity_poly.pdbx_strand_id
1 'polypeptide(L)'
;MRLKWEERIPEAPSTNHGPMLVALLVEDNQVDRQTDESIVATLASIEIRFLQVNIKKTRDFHHGLFWQSVCRSLERLELSAHEKKKIEAAIEVKVPRPGDEWALWGVTCIPRYER
;
A
#
# COMPACT_ATOMS: atom_id res chain seq x y z
N MET A 1 -6.18 -15.59 7.11
CA MET A 1 -5.60 -14.55 6.22
C MET A 1 -4.29 -13.98 6.76
N ARG A 2 -3.37 -13.63 5.86
CA ARG A 2 -2.08 -12.98 6.17
C ARG A 2 -1.68 -11.96 5.12
N LEU A 3 -0.86 -10.98 5.51
CA LEU A 3 -0.28 -9.99 4.62
C LEU A 3 0.92 -10.59 3.86
N LYS A 4 0.94 -10.41 2.54
CA LYS A 4 2.07 -10.72 1.65
C LYS A 4 2.48 -9.44 0.92
N TRP A 5 3.77 -9.28 0.71
CA TRP A 5 4.33 -8.16 -0.05
C TRP A 5 4.89 -8.70 -1.36
N GLU A 6 4.53 -8.05 -2.46
CA GLU A 6 5.03 -8.38 -3.79
C GLU A 6 5.64 -7.14 -4.42
N GLU A 7 6.83 -7.27 -5.00
CA GLU A 7 7.42 -6.23 -5.84
C GLU A 7 6.99 -6.48 -7.29
N ARG A 8 6.40 -5.46 -7.92
CA ARG A 8 5.97 -5.51 -9.31
C ARG A 8 6.66 -4.44 -10.13
N ILE A 9 7.23 -4.87 -11.26
CA ILE A 9 7.81 -3.99 -12.27
C ILE A 9 6.75 -3.81 -13.37
N PRO A 10 6.34 -2.57 -13.71
CA PRO A 10 5.39 -2.35 -14.80
C PRO A 10 5.94 -2.91 -16.13
N GLU A 11 5.16 -3.73 -16.83
CA GLU A 11 5.57 -4.41 -18.08
C GLU A 11 5.72 -3.45 -19.28
N ALA A 12 5.06 -2.29 -19.23
CA ALA A 12 5.09 -1.28 -20.28
C ALA A 12 5.91 -0.05 -19.85
N PRO A 13 6.84 0.44 -20.69
CA PRO A 13 7.59 1.68 -20.41
C PRO A 13 6.76 2.97 -20.53
N SER A 14 5.43 2.89 -20.62
CA SER A 14 4.58 4.08 -20.67
C SER A 14 4.26 4.57 -19.25
N THR A 15 4.61 5.84 -19.01
CA THR A 15 4.44 6.65 -17.79
C THR A 15 5.31 6.28 -16.60
N ASN A 16 6.41 7.04 -16.39
CA ASN A 16 7.09 7.51 -15.15
C ASN A 16 7.00 6.74 -13.80
N HIS A 17 6.48 5.52 -13.77
CA HIS A 17 6.22 4.73 -12.58
C HIS A 17 7.36 3.73 -12.40
N GLY A 18 8.03 3.82 -11.25
CA GLY A 18 9.06 2.87 -10.88
C GLY A 18 8.49 1.53 -10.37
N PRO A 19 9.36 0.65 -9.87
CA PRO A 19 8.96 -0.56 -9.17
C PRO A 19 7.96 -0.27 -8.04
N MET A 20 6.91 -1.08 -7.98
CA MET A 20 5.81 -0.96 -7.03
C MET A 20 5.94 -2.02 -5.94
N LEU A 21 5.77 -1.62 -4.69
CA LEU A 21 5.52 -2.54 -3.59
C LEU A 21 4.00 -2.68 -3.40
N VAL A 22 3.50 -3.91 -3.49
CA VAL A 22 2.07 -4.23 -3.42
C VAL A 22 1.76 -4.99 -2.14
N ALA A 23 0.79 -4.50 -1.37
CA ALA A 23 0.25 -5.17 -0.19
C ALA A 23 -0.90 -6.09 -0.62
N LEU A 24 -0.72 -7.39 -0.43
CA LEU A 24 -1.69 -8.42 -0.75
C LEU A 24 -2.20 -9.10 0.52
N LEU A 25 -3.49 -9.37 0.56
CA LEU A 25 -4.06 -10.26 1.55
C LEU A 25 -4.19 -11.65 0.92
N VAL A 26 -3.57 -12.64 1.54
CA VAL A 26 -3.61 -14.03 1.08
C VAL A 26 -4.24 -14.94 2.12
N GLU A 27 -4.86 -16.01 1.66
CA GLU A 27 -5.40 -17.08 2.48
C GLU A 27 -4.78 -18.41 2.06
N ASP A 28 -4.35 -19.17 3.06
CA ASP A 28 -3.74 -20.46 2.87
C ASP A 28 -4.86 -21.50 2.73
N ASN A 29 -5.04 -22.04 1.53
CA ASN A 29 -5.99 -23.11 1.28
C ASN A 29 -5.25 -24.44 1.38
N GLN A 30 -5.70 -25.32 2.27
CA GLN A 30 -5.22 -26.70 2.30
C GLN A 30 -6.02 -27.52 1.30
N VAL A 31 -5.41 -27.84 0.17
CA VAL A 31 -5.95 -28.81 -0.79
C VAL A 31 -4.97 -29.97 -0.88
N ASP A 32 -5.39 -31.13 -0.37
CA ASP A 32 -4.73 -32.42 -0.56
C ASP A 32 -3.20 -32.42 -0.29
N ARG A 33 -2.82 -32.04 0.95
CA ARG A 33 -1.42 -31.96 1.45
C ARG A 33 -0.53 -30.90 0.79
N GLN A 34 -1.06 -30.09 -0.13
CA GLN A 34 -0.37 -28.94 -0.69
C GLN A 34 -1.02 -27.65 -0.16
N THR A 35 -0.21 -26.73 0.34
CA THR A 35 -0.69 -25.40 0.74
C THR A 35 -0.65 -24.51 -0.49
N ASP A 36 -1.83 -24.15 -1.01
CA ASP A 36 -1.94 -23.19 -2.11
C ASP A 36 -2.32 -21.82 -1.55
N GLU A 37 -1.60 -20.79 -1.98
CA GLU A 37 -1.83 -19.41 -1.53
C GLU A 37 -2.82 -18.75 -2.47
N SER A 38 -4.03 -18.49 -2.00
CA SER A 38 -5.00 -17.71 -2.77
C SER A 38 -4.91 -16.23 -2.40
N ILE A 39 -4.85 -15.35 -3.41
CA ILE A 39 -4.94 -13.91 -3.18
C ILE A 39 -6.40 -13.55 -2.94
N VAL A 40 -6.71 -13.13 -1.72
CA VAL A 40 -8.04 -12.66 -1.31
C VAL A 40 -8.27 -11.25 -1.83
N ALA A 41 -7.28 -10.37 -1.69
CA ALA A 41 -7.39 -8.97 -2.11
C ALA A 41 -6.03 -8.31 -2.35
N THR A 42 -6.02 -7.34 -3.25
CA THR A 42 -4.95 -6.33 -3.30
C THR A 42 -5.38 -5.14 -2.46
N LEU A 43 -4.64 -4.84 -1.39
CA LEU A 43 -5.00 -3.78 -0.44
C LEU A 43 -4.61 -2.40 -0.98
N ALA A 44 -3.36 -2.25 -1.41
CA ALA A 44 -2.81 -1.03 -1.98
C ALA A 44 -1.45 -1.31 -2.63
N SER A 45 -0.95 -0.34 -3.38
CA SER A 45 0.41 -0.34 -3.93
C SER A 45 1.06 1.04 -3.79
N ILE A 46 2.38 1.05 -3.66
CA ILE A 46 3.18 2.27 -3.54
C ILE A 46 4.49 2.11 -4.30
N GLU A 47 4.92 3.13 -5.04
CA GLU A 47 6.24 3.08 -5.69
C GLU A 47 7.34 3.05 -4.61
N ILE A 48 8.31 2.15 -4.75
CA ILE A 48 9.37 1.92 -3.77
C ILE A 48 10.14 3.20 -3.45
N ARG A 49 10.33 4.09 -4.45
CA ARG A 49 10.99 5.39 -4.26
C ARG A 49 10.32 6.26 -3.20
N PHE A 50 9.01 6.16 -3.00
CA PHE A 50 8.28 6.97 -2.03
C PHE A 50 8.41 6.45 -0.60
N LEU A 51 8.88 5.22 -0.40
CA LEU A 51 9.23 4.69 0.93
C LEU A 51 10.50 5.35 1.49
N GLN A 52 11.38 5.80 0.61
CA GLN A 52 12.74 6.27 0.95
C GLN A 52 12.96 7.75 0.60
N VAL A 53 11.96 8.47 0.09
CA VAL A 53 12.13 9.87 -0.29
C VAL A 53 12.40 10.74 0.95
N ASN A 54 13.45 11.55 0.89
CA ASN A 54 13.88 12.40 2.02
C ASN A 54 12.96 13.62 2.24
N ILE A 55 12.14 13.97 1.26
CA ILE A 55 11.18 15.07 1.37
C ILE A 55 9.98 14.58 2.16
N LYS A 56 9.94 14.90 3.47
CA LYS A 56 8.87 14.47 4.40
C LYS A 56 7.47 14.64 3.81
N LYS A 57 7.13 15.83 3.29
CA LYS A 57 5.80 16.10 2.72
C LYS A 57 5.45 15.16 1.57
N THR A 58 6.39 14.90 0.67
CA THR A 58 6.19 13.98 -0.46
C THR A 58 6.02 12.54 0.02
N ARG A 59 6.89 12.08 0.93
CA ARG A 59 6.78 10.73 1.52
C ARG A 59 5.42 10.55 2.17
N ASP A 60 5.10 11.43 3.10
CA ASP A 60 3.93 11.30 3.94
C ASP A 60 2.64 11.47 3.09
N PHE A 61 2.66 12.26 2.00
CA PHE A 61 1.56 12.32 1.02
C PHE A 61 1.32 10.97 0.32
N HIS A 62 2.37 10.34 -0.20
CA HIS A 62 2.27 9.05 -0.88
C HIS A 62 1.90 7.91 0.09
N HIS A 63 2.43 7.95 1.32
CA HIS A 63 2.00 7.03 2.37
C HIS A 63 0.51 7.21 2.70
N GLY A 64 0.03 8.46 2.75
CA GLY A 64 -1.37 8.76 3.00
C GLY A 64 -2.30 8.23 1.92
N LEU A 65 -1.94 8.42 0.63
CA LEU A 65 -2.67 7.83 -0.50
C LEU A 65 -2.73 6.31 -0.42
N PHE A 66 -1.60 5.68 -0.09
CA PHE A 66 -1.52 4.24 0.12
C PHE A 66 -2.47 3.79 1.24
N TRP A 67 -2.42 4.45 2.41
CA TRP A 67 -3.29 4.15 3.54
C TRP A 67 -4.77 4.37 3.26
N GLN A 68 -5.12 5.39 2.48
CA GLN A 68 -6.49 5.61 2.04
C GLN A 68 -7.00 4.42 1.21
N SER A 69 -6.16 3.87 0.33
CA SER A 69 -6.48 2.66 -0.43
C SER A 69 -6.62 1.43 0.47
N VAL A 70 -5.71 1.23 1.43
CA VAL A 70 -5.77 0.14 2.41
C VAL A 70 -7.09 0.18 3.19
N CYS A 71 -7.47 1.33 3.75
CA CYS A 71 -8.69 1.48 4.53
C CYS A 71 -9.93 1.11 3.70
N ARG A 72 -10.03 1.64 2.47
CA ARG A 72 -11.14 1.31 1.55
C ARG A 72 -11.21 -0.18 1.21
N SER A 73 -10.06 -0.81 1.00
CA SER A 73 -9.99 -2.25 0.72
C SER A 73 -10.40 -3.09 1.94
N LEU A 74 -9.93 -2.75 3.13
CA LEU A 74 -10.30 -3.45 4.37
C LEU A 74 -11.77 -3.27 4.76
N GLU A 75 -12.35 -2.10 4.49
CA GLU A 75 -13.78 -1.84 4.70
C GLU A 75 -14.66 -2.80 3.88
N ARG A 76 -14.25 -3.10 2.64
CA ARG A 76 -14.98 -4.01 1.72
C ARG A 76 -14.87 -5.49 2.09
N LEU A 77 -13.87 -5.87 2.88
CA LEU A 77 -13.62 -7.28 3.22
C LEU A 77 -14.43 -7.75 4.45
N GLU A 78 -15.27 -6.90 5.03
CA GLU A 78 -16.15 -7.21 6.17
C GLU A 78 -15.44 -7.87 7.38
N LEU A 79 -14.12 -7.70 7.48
CA LEU A 79 -13.30 -8.30 8.53
C LEU A 79 -13.65 -7.77 9.92
N SER A 80 -13.40 -8.59 10.94
CA SER A 80 -13.55 -8.15 12.33
C SER A 80 -12.60 -7.00 12.68
N ALA A 81 -12.96 -6.17 13.65
CA ALA A 81 -12.13 -5.04 14.08
C ALA A 81 -10.74 -5.49 14.57
N HIS A 82 -10.64 -6.68 15.17
CA HIS A 82 -9.38 -7.25 15.63
C HIS A 82 -8.47 -7.64 14.44
N GLU A 83 -9.02 -8.31 13.43
CA GLU A 83 -8.26 -8.69 12.23
C GLU A 83 -7.81 -7.49 11.42
N LYS A 84 -8.69 -6.49 11.27
CA LYS A 84 -8.35 -5.21 10.62
C LYS A 84 -7.13 -4.58 11.29
N LYS A 85 -7.18 -4.40 12.62
CA LYS A 85 -6.05 -3.84 13.38
C LYS A 85 -4.77 -4.66 13.24
N LYS A 86 -4.86 -5.99 13.20
CA LYS A 86 -3.70 -6.86 13.00
C LYS A 86 -3.06 -6.65 11.62
N ILE A 87 -3.87 -6.54 10.57
CA ILE A 87 -3.41 -6.28 9.20
C ILE A 87 -2.80 -4.88 9.12
N GLU A 88 -3.48 -3.86 9.66
CA GLU A 88 -2.97 -2.48 9.70
C GLU A 88 -1.62 -2.42 10.42
N ALA A 89 -1.48 -3.02 11.60
CA ALA A 89 -0.20 -3.05 12.32
C ALA A 89 0.93 -3.71 11.51
N ALA A 90 0.63 -4.78 10.76
CA ALA A 90 1.61 -5.42 9.90
C ALA A 90 2.00 -4.56 8.68
N ILE A 91 1.07 -3.77 8.16
CA ILE A 91 1.33 -2.83 7.07
C ILE A 91 2.20 -1.66 7.56
N GLU A 92 1.92 -1.13 8.75
CA GLU A 92 2.58 0.04 9.33
C GLU A 92 4.08 -0.15 9.54
N VAL A 93 4.53 -1.39 9.74
CA VAL A 93 5.96 -1.75 9.80
C VAL A 93 6.71 -1.38 8.50
N LYS A 94 6.06 -1.49 7.34
CA LYS A 94 6.67 -1.16 6.04
C LYS A 94 6.29 0.22 5.53
N VAL A 95 5.04 0.63 5.73
CA VAL A 95 4.54 1.94 5.30
C VAL A 95 3.96 2.66 6.51
N PRO A 96 4.77 3.44 7.25
CA PRO A 96 4.29 4.17 8.42
C PRO A 96 3.11 5.07 8.08
N ARG A 97 2.10 5.10 8.96
CA ARG A 97 0.94 5.97 8.79
C ARG A 97 1.36 7.43 8.99
N PRO A 98 1.09 8.34 8.04
CA PRO A 98 1.41 9.75 8.22
C PRO A 98 0.41 10.39 9.21
N GLY A 99 0.76 11.59 9.70
CA GLY A 99 -0.19 12.43 10.44
C GLY A 99 -1.34 12.93 9.55
N ASP A 100 -2.43 13.40 10.16
CA ASP A 100 -3.68 13.78 9.49
C ASP A 100 -3.52 14.90 8.46
N GLU A 101 -2.47 15.71 8.58
CA GLU A 101 -2.19 16.82 7.68
C GLU A 101 -1.78 16.37 6.26
N TRP A 102 -1.67 15.06 6.01
CA TRP A 102 -1.11 14.56 4.76
C TRP A 102 -1.90 14.92 3.50
N ALA A 103 -3.21 14.99 3.65
CA ALA A 103 -4.12 15.35 2.56
C ALA A 103 -3.91 16.80 2.09
N LEU A 104 -3.32 17.66 2.93
CA LEU A 104 -3.05 19.06 2.61
C LEU A 104 -1.83 19.21 1.68
N TRP A 105 -0.97 18.20 1.59
CA TRP A 105 0.27 18.29 0.82
C TRP A 105 0.11 18.02 -0.67
N GLY A 106 -1.05 17.52 -1.11
CA GLY A 106 -1.35 17.34 -2.54
C GLY A 106 -1.19 18.63 -3.35
N VAL A 107 -1.38 19.80 -2.73
CA VAL A 107 -1.19 21.12 -3.38
C VAL A 107 0.29 21.55 -3.41
N THR A 108 1.13 21.00 -2.53
CA THR A 108 2.57 21.34 -2.42
C THR A 108 3.52 20.32 -3.03
N CYS A 109 3.05 19.09 -3.25
CA CYS A 109 3.86 17.98 -3.77
C CYS A 109 3.76 17.80 -5.29
N ILE A 110 2.87 18.54 -5.97
CA ILE A 110 2.89 18.69 -7.42
C ILE A 110 4.07 19.63 -7.76
N PRO A 111 5.06 19.20 -8.55
CA PRO A 111 6.09 20.13 -9.03
C PRO A 111 5.39 21.27 -9.76
N ARG A 112 5.44 22.47 -9.20
CA ARG A 112 5.11 23.66 -9.97
C ARG A 112 6.23 23.79 -11.00
N TYR A 113 5.94 23.44 -12.25
CA TYR A 113 6.74 23.93 -13.35
C TYR A 113 6.62 25.46 -13.31
N GLU A 114 7.61 26.13 -12.74
CA GLU A 114 7.82 27.55 -13.00
C GLU A 114 8.01 27.69 -14.51
N ARG A 115 7.08 28.39 -15.16
CA ARG A 115 7.18 28.78 -16.57
C ARG A 115 8.12 29.96 -16.73
#